data_AF-A0A2V7VIY2-F1
#
_entry.id   AF-A0A2V7VIY2-F1
#
_cell.length_a   1.000
_cell.length_b   1.000
_cell.length_c   1.000
_cell.angle_alpha   90.00
_cell.angle_beta   90.00
_cell.angle_gamma   90.00
#
_symmetry.space_group_name_H-M   'P 1'
#
loop_
_entity.id
_entity.type
_entity.pdbx_description
1 polymer ?
#
loop_
_entity_poly.entity_id
_entity_poly.type
_entity_poly.pdbx_seq_one_letter_code
_entity_poly.pdbx_strand_id
1 'polypeptide(L)'
;MEALFRGVATHHRVDVALVRQYRLVRDNVLDSAVILGFGVLYAMAAYGLAGRIRRRFPPDEWPPFLIATVAVSVFASIIGVMVGDLWSVTMENLRLGSGHLSYRMDRIPWRQHRAQLFACGVVVFWLAAALRSRVGTRGNGERPAFRFSEHSV
;
A
#
# COMPACT_ATOMS: atom_id res chain seq x y z
N MET A 1 -36.72 6.20 -12.08
CA MET A 1 -35.49 7.02 -11.92
C MET A 1 -35.74 8.52 -12.11
N GLU A 2 -36.58 8.95 -13.04
CA GLU A 2 -36.84 10.40 -13.28
C GLU A 2 -37.40 11.17 -12.08
N ALA A 3 -38.31 10.58 -11.30
CA ALA A 3 -38.96 11.27 -10.18
C ALA A 3 -37.98 11.71 -9.08
N LEU A 4 -36.92 10.92 -8.85
CA LEU A 4 -35.92 11.18 -7.81
C LEU A 4 -34.97 12.32 -8.23
N PHE A 5 -34.57 12.35 -9.52
CA PHE A 5 -33.78 13.45 -10.06
C PHE A 5 -34.58 14.75 -10.15
N ARG A 6 -35.87 14.67 -10.50
CA ARG A 6 -36.79 15.83 -10.46
C ARG A 6 -36.88 16.41 -9.04
N GLY A 7 -37.07 15.58 -8.02
CA GLY A 7 -37.15 16.04 -6.63
C GLY A 7 -35.90 16.81 -6.16
N VAL A 8 -34.71 16.29 -6.44
CA VAL A 8 -33.43 16.94 -6.07
C VAL A 8 -33.18 18.21 -6.87
N ALA A 9 -33.50 18.20 -8.17
CA ALA A 9 -33.37 19.36 -9.05
C ALA A 9 -34.24 20.53 -8.60
N THR A 10 -35.49 20.26 -8.21
CA THR A 10 -36.42 21.30 -7.73
C THR A 10 -36.00 21.84 -6.37
N HIS A 11 -35.46 20.99 -5.49
CA HIS A 11 -35.05 21.42 -4.15
C HIS A 11 -33.78 22.28 -4.15
N HIS A 12 -32.82 21.97 -5.03
CA HIS A 12 -31.55 22.71 -5.15
C HIS A 12 -31.51 23.74 -6.29
N ARG A 13 -32.60 23.89 -7.05
CA ARG A 13 -32.66 24.72 -8.29
C ARG A 13 -31.55 24.41 -9.29
N VAL A 14 -31.20 23.14 -9.42
CA VAL A 14 -30.15 22.67 -10.34
C VAL A 14 -30.79 21.82 -11.43
N ASP A 15 -30.37 22.00 -12.67
CA ASP A 15 -30.90 21.24 -13.81
C ASP A 15 -30.66 19.72 -13.65
N VAL A 16 -31.67 18.91 -13.98
CA VAL A 16 -31.64 17.44 -13.97
C VAL A 16 -30.52 16.92 -14.87
N ALA A 17 -30.24 17.61 -15.98
CA ALA A 17 -29.12 17.30 -16.86
C ALA A 17 -27.76 17.52 -16.16
N LEU A 18 -27.63 18.58 -15.36
CA LEU A 18 -26.42 18.92 -14.62
C LEU A 18 -26.15 17.92 -13.49
N VAL A 19 -27.18 17.53 -12.72
CA VAL A 19 -27.06 16.50 -11.66
C VAL A 19 -26.68 15.14 -12.26
N ARG A 20 -27.19 14.81 -13.45
CA ARG A 20 -26.81 13.58 -14.17
C ARG A 20 -25.38 13.63 -14.70
N GLN A 21 -24.90 14.79 -15.11
CA GLN A 21 -23.54 15.01 -15.61
C GLN A 21 -22.51 14.96 -14.46
N TYR A 22 -22.77 15.61 -13.32
CA TYR A 22 -21.88 15.55 -12.14
C TYR A 22 -21.89 14.20 -11.42
N ARG A 23 -22.97 13.41 -11.52
CA ARG A 23 -23.00 12.02 -11.03
C ARG A 23 -21.95 11.12 -11.72
N LEU A 24 -21.52 11.48 -12.94
CA LEU A 24 -20.56 10.71 -13.72
C LEU A 24 -19.12 11.19 -13.55
N VAL A 25 -18.90 12.40 -13.04
CA VAL A 25 -17.57 12.95 -12.81
C VAL A 25 -17.08 12.44 -11.47
N ARG A 26 -16.32 11.35 -11.50
CA ARG A 26 -15.56 10.90 -10.33
C ARG A 26 -14.27 11.71 -10.23
N ASP A 27 -14.04 12.35 -9.09
CA ASP A 27 -12.80 13.05 -8.79
C ASP A 27 -11.61 12.07 -8.65
N ASN A 28 -10.89 11.86 -9.75
CA ASN A 28 -9.70 11.02 -9.81
C ASN A 28 -8.58 11.47 -8.84
N VAL A 29 -8.55 12.76 -8.49
CA VAL A 29 -7.56 13.31 -7.53
C VAL A 29 -7.78 12.75 -6.13
N LEU A 30 -9.03 12.68 -5.68
CA LEU A 30 -9.37 12.16 -4.36
C LEU A 30 -9.09 10.65 -4.29
N ASP A 31 -9.49 9.92 -5.33
CA ASP A 31 -9.21 8.48 -5.45
C ASP A 31 -7.70 8.20 -5.44
N SER A 32 -6.90 9.02 -6.14
CA SER A 32 -5.44 8.92 -6.15
C SER A 32 -4.83 9.21 -4.77
N ALA A 33 -5.34 10.21 -4.06
CA ALA A 33 -4.88 10.54 -2.71
C ALA A 33 -5.15 9.40 -1.72
N VAL A 34 -6.32 8.74 -1.81
CA VAL A 34 -6.66 7.58 -0.97
C VAL A 34 -5.73 6.40 -1.24
N ILE A 35 -5.43 6.12 -2.51
CA ILE A 35 -4.50 5.04 -2.91
C ILE A 35 -3.08 5.36 -2.46
N LEU A 36 -2.62 6.59 -2.68
CA LEU A 36 -1.28 7.04 -2.27
C LEU A 36 -1.12 6.99 -0.75
N GLY A 37 -2.12 7.42 0.01
CA GLY A 37 -2.11 7.37 1.47
C GLY A 37 -1.91 5.94 1.99
N PHE A 38 -2.64 4.97 1.42
CA PHE A 38 -2.43 3.56 1.75
C PHE A 38 -1.05 3.06 1.29
N GLY A 39 -0.60 3.46 0.11
CA GLY A 39 0.71 3.09 -0.43
C GLY A 39 1.86 3.48 0.48
N VAL A 40 1.80 4.67 1.10
CA VAL A 40 2.79 5.13 2.08
C VAL A 40 2.79 4.25 3.33
N LEU A 41 1.60 3.96 3.89
CA LEU A 41 1.47 3.08 5.06
C LEU A 41 2.01 1.67 4.77
N TYR A 42 1.69 1.13 3.60
CA TYR A 42 2.20 -0.16 3.13
C TYR A 42 3.73 -0.14 3.00
N ALA A 43 4.30 0.90 2.40
CA ALA A 43 5.75 1.03 2.23
C ALA A 43 6.48 1.08 3.59
N MET A 44 5.93 1.81 4.57
CA MET A 44 6.48 1.85 5.93
C MET A 44 6.45 0.47 6.60
N ALA A 45 5.34 -0.25 6.49
CA ALA A 45 5.19 -1.60 7.04
C ALA A 45 6.17 -2.58 6.36
N ALA A 46 6.26 -2.54 5.02
CA ALA A 46 7.18 -3.34 4.23
C ALA A 46 8.65 -3.09 4.62
N TYR A 47 9.02 -1.82 4.81
CA TYR A 47 10.37 -1.46 5.26
C TYR A 47 10.70 -2.02 6.64
N GLY A 48 9.75 -1.95 7.59
CA GLY A 48 9.91 -2.54 8.92
C GLY A 48 10.06 -4.06 8.87
N LEU A 49 9.25 -4.73 8.04
CA LEU A 49 9.26 -6.19 7.88
C LEU A 49 10.55 -6.68 7.23
N ALA A 50 11.01 -6.00 6.17
CA ALA A 50 12.31 -6.26 5.55
C ALA A 50 13.46 -6.09 6.55
N GLY A 51 13.38 -5.09 7.44
CA GLY A 51 14.32 -4.91 8.55
C GLY A 51 14.33 -6.08 9.52
N ARG A 52 13.16 -6.66 9.86
CA ARG A 52 13.08 -7.85 10.72
C ARG A 52 13.67 -9.10 10.06
N ILE A 53 13.38 -9.32 8.78
CA ILE A 53 13.97 -10.44 8.01
C ILE A 53 15.50 -10.31 8.02
N ARG A 54 16.04 -9.12 7.73
CA ARG A 54 17.49 -8.90 7.71
C ARG A 54 18.16 -9.09 9.07
N ARG A 55 17.47 -8.82 10.18
CA ARG A 55 17.99 -9.10 11.54
C ARG A 55 17.96 -10.59 11.88
N ARG A 56 17.09 -11.37 11.24
CA ARG A 56 16.91 -12.80 11.54
C ARG A 56 17.95 -13.69 10.85
N PHE A 57 18.41 -13.30 9.66
CA PHE A 57 19.36 -14.08 8.87
C PHE A 57 20.75 -13.43 8.84
N PRO A 58 21.82 -14.14 9.23
CA PRO A 58 23.20 -13.66 9.11
C PRO A 58 23.58 -13.36 7.66
N PRO A 59 24.57 -12.47 7.40
CA PRO A 59 24.99 -12.14 6.04
C PRO A 59 25.50 -13.33 5.20
N ASP A 60 26.00 -14.38 5.85
CA ASP A 60 26.53 -15.60 5.20
C ASP A 60 25.45 -16.52 4.61
N GLU A 61 24.20 -16.41 5.06
CA GLU A 61 23.10 -17.28 4.62
C GLU A 61 22.21 -16.58 3.59
N TRP A 62 22.76 -16.34 2.40
CA TRP A 62 22.02 -15.67 1.31
C TRP A 62 20.78 -16.45 0.80
N PRO A 63 20.82 -17.80 0.61
CA PRO A 63 19.66 -18.52 0.07
C PRO A 63 18.42 -18.48 0.99
N PRO A 64 18.52 -18.74 2.32
CA PRO A 64 17.38 -18.61 3.22
C PRO A 64 16.82 -17.19 3.29
N PHE A 65 17.69 -16.17 3.27
CA PHE A 65 17.26 -14.78 3.23
C PHE A 65 16.42 -14.47 2.00
N LEU A 66 16.83 -14.96 0.82
CA LEU A 66 16.14 -14.72 -0.44
C LEU A 66 14.77 -15.41 -0.47
N ILE A 67 14.70 -16.67 -0.04
CA ILE A 67 13.44 -17.44 0.06
C ILE A 67 12.47 -16.74 1.03
N ALA A 68 12.94 -16.36 2.22
CA ALA A 68 12.12 -15.66 3.21
C ALA A 68 11.62 -14.31 2.68
N THR A 69 12.47 -13.56 1.98
CA THR A 69 12.09 -12.27 1.39
C THR A 69 11.01 -12.44 0.32
N VAL A 70 11.15 -13.42 -0.57
CA VAL A 70 10.15 -13.71 -1.60
C VAL A 70 8.83 -14.15 -0.95
N ALA A 71 8.87 -15.13 -0.05
CA ALA A 71 7.67 -15.63 0.62
C ALA A 71 6.92 -14.52 1.37
N VAL A 72 7.64 -13.74 2.20
CA VAL A 72 7.04 -12.65 2.95
C VAL A 72 6.53 -11.54 2.04
N SER A 73 7.21 -11.23 0.93
CA SER A 73 6.72 -10.23 -0.03
C SER A 73 5.38 -10.61 -0.65
N VAL A 74 5.18 -11.90 -0.98
CA VAL A 74 3.92 -12.41 -1.51
C VAL A 74 2.82 -12.30 -0.47
N PHE A 75 3.04 -12.81 0.75
CA PHE A 75 2.05 -12.73 1.83
C PHE A 75 1.72 -11.29 2.20
N ALA A 76 2.73 -10.43 2.34
CA ALA A 76 2.54 -9.02 2.65
C ALA A 76 1.73 -8.32 1.55
N SER A 77 1.98 -8.64 0.27
CA SER A 77 1.21 -8.07 -0.85
C SER A 77 -0.24 -8.56 -0.86
N ILE A 78 -0.50 -9.86 -0.62
CA ILE A 78 -1.87 -10.39 -0.49
C ILE A 78 -2.62 -9.65 0.64
N ILE A 79 -2.03 -9.59 1.83
CA ILE A 79 -2.61 -8.90 2.99
C ILE A 79 -2.82 -7.42 2.66
N GLY A 80 -1.84 -6.77 2.03
CA GLY A 80 -1.92 -5.37 1.62
C GLY A 80 -3.10 -5.10 0.69
N VAL A 81 -3.33 -5.95 -0.32
CA VAL A 81 -4.47 -5.81 -1.23
C VAL A 81 -5.80 -5.99 -0.48
N MET A 82 -5.89 -6.94 0.45
CA MET A 82 -7.11 -7.17 1.24
C MET A 82 -7.41 -6.02 2.19
N VAL A 83 -6.42 -5.55 2.95
CA VAL A 83 -6.58 -4.41 3.86
C VAL A 83 -6.86 -3.13 3.08
N GLY A 84 -6.23 -2.94 1.93
CA GLY A 84 -6.50 -1.80 1.06
C GLY A 84 -7.90 -1.81 0.45
N ASP A 85 -8.49 -2.99 0.22
CA ASP A 85 -9.89 -3.11 -0.21
C ASP A 85 -10.81 -2.59 0.91
N LEU A 86 -10.55 -3.01 2.16
CA LEU A 86 -11.28 -2.55 3.34
C LEU A 86 -11.11 -1.05 3.60
N TRP A 87 -9.89 -0.53 3.43
CA TRP A 87 -9.58 0.90 3.51
C TRP A 87 -10.37 1.71 2.48
N SER A 88 -10.36 1.26 1.23
CA SER A 88 -11.06 1.93 0.13
C SER A 88 -12.58 1.94 0.34
N VAL A 89 -13.14 0.84 0.82
CA VAL A 89 -14.56 0.75 1.20
C VAL A 89 -14.90 1.70 2.35
N THR A 90 -14.03 1.78 3.36
CA THR A 90 -14.22 2.67 4.52
C THR A 90 -14.19 4.14 4.09
N MET A 91 -13.24 4.54 3.25
CA MET A 91 -13.14 5.90 2.73
C MET A 91 -14.33 6.28 1.86
N GLU A 92 -14.82 5.36 1.03
CA GLU A 92 -16.02 5.60 0.22
C GLU A 92 -17.28 5.72 1.11
N ASN A 93 -17.40 4.93 2.18
CA ASN A 93 -18.48 5.07 3.16
C ASN A 93 -18.44 6.43 3.86
N LEU A 94 -17.26 6.90 4.28
CA LEU A 94 -17.09 8.22 4.90
C LEU A 94 -17.44 9.36 3.92
N ARG A 95 -17.02 9.24 2.66
CA ARG A 95 -17.31 10.23 1.61
C ARG A 95 -18.81 10.34 1.31
N LEU A 96 -19.52 9.22 1.25
CA LEU A 96 -20.93 9.18 0.90
C LEU A 96 -21.86 9.36 2.10
N GLY A 97 -21.34 9.23 3.34
CA GLY A 97 -22.14 9.25 4.55
C GLY A 97 -23.19 8.13 4.63
N SER A 98 -23.02 7.05 3.86
CA SER A 98 -24.00 5.97 3.71
C SER A 98 -23.34 4.61 3.91
N GLY A 99 -23.90 3.75 4.76
CA GLY A 99 -23.39 2.40 5.02
C GLY A 99 -23.78 1.32 3.99
N HIS A 100 -24.43 1.69 2.88
CA HIS A 100 -24.94 0.75 1.87
C HIS A 100 -24.31 1.02 0.50
N LEU A 101 -23.22 0.31 0.19
CA LEU A 101 -22.44 0.46 -1.04
C LEU A 101 -22.72 -0.60 -2.13
N SER A 102 -23.76 -1.43 -1.96
CA SER A 102 -24.06 -2.64 -2.77
C SER A 102 -23.62 -2.61 -4.24
N TYR A 103 -24.11 -1.67 -5.06
CA TYR A 103 -23.75 -1.61 -6.49
C TYR A 103 -22.58 -0.66 -6.82
N ARG A 104 -22.17 0.20 -5.87
CA ARG A 104 -21.05 1.14 -6.06
C ARG A 104 -19.70 0.52 -5.70
N MET A 105 -19.69 -0.58 -4.96
CA MET A 105 -18.47 -1.32 -4.61
C MET A 105 -17.61 -1.69 -5.82
N ASP A 106 -18.22 -2.12 -6.94
CA ASP A 106 -17.46 -2.56 -8.13
C ASP A 106 -16.93 -1.41 -8.99
N ARG A 107 -17.35 -0.18 -8.71
CA ARG A 107 -16.76 1.00 -9.34
C ARG A 107 -15.49 1.44 -8.66
N ILE A 108 -15.21 1.01 -7.42
CA ILE A 108 -14.03 1.44 -6.67
C ILE A 108 -12.76 1.02 -7.46
N PRO A 109 -11.84 1.96 -7.77
CA PRO A 109 -10.69 1.67 -8.62
C PRO A 109 -9.80 0.57 -8.04
N TRP A 110 -9.75 0.47 -6.71
CA TRP A 110 -9.04 -0.58 -5.99
C TRP A 110 -9.43 -1.99 -6.43
N ARG A 111 -10.74 -2.24 -6.64
CA ARG A 111 -11.25 -3.55 -7.09
C ARG A 111 -10.89 -3.85 -8.54
N GLN A 112 -10.89 -2.84 -9.39
CA GLN A 112 -10.56 -2.97 -10.82
C GLN A 112 -9.07 -3.26 -11.04
N HIS A 113 -8.22 -2.74 -10.16
CA HIS A 113 -6.76 -2.80 -10.29
C HIS A 113 -6.08 -3.76 -9.30
N ARG A 114 -6.80 -4.72 -8.71
CA ARG A 114 -6.27 -5.65 -7.69
C ARG A 114 -4.98 -6.37 -8.11
N ALA A 115 -4.91 -6.86 -9.34
CA ALA A 115 -3.73 -7.55 -9.85
C ALA A 115 -2.52 -6.61 -9.99
N GLN A 116 -2.75 -5.38 -10.44
CA GLN A 116 -1.70 -4.36 -10.59
C GLN A 116 -1.22 -3.89 -9.22
N LEU A 117 -2.13 -3.70 -8.26
CA LEU A 117 -1.82 -3.34 -6.88
C LEU A 117 -1.02 -4.45 -6.18
N PHE A 118 -1.33 -5.73 -6.44
CA PHE A 118 -0.55 -6.85 -5.96
C PHE A 118 0.89 -6.80 -6.50
N ALA A 119 1.05 -6.62 -7.82
CA ALA A 119 2.38 -6.52 -8.45
C ALA A 119 3.18 -5.32 -7.89
N CYS A 120 2.55 -4.15 -7.78
CA CYS A 120 3.14 -2.97 -7.16
C CYS A 120 3.55 -3.24 -5.70
N GLY A 121 2.73 -3.91 -4.91
CA GLY A 121 3.03 -4.26 -3.53
C GLY A 121 4.31 -5.11 -3.42
N VAL A 122 4.44 -6.13 -4.27
CA VAL A 122 5.65 -6.97 -4.33
C VAL A 122 6.88 -6.13 -4.71
N VAL A 123 6.77 -5.27 -5.72
CA VAL A 123 7.87 -4.40 -6.16
C VAL A 123 8.29 -3.42 -5.07
N VAL A 124 7.34 -2.77 -4.38
CA VAL A 124 7.61 -1.86 -3.27
C VAL A 124 8.32 -2.59 -2.13
N PHE A 125 7.90 -3.83 -1.84
CA PHE A 125 8.55 -4.66 -0.83
C PHE A 125 10.01 -4.97 -1.21
N TRP A 126 10.26 -5.35 -2.46
CA TRP A 126 11.61 -5.62 -2.95
C TRP A 126 12.49 -4.38 -2.93
N LEU A 127 11.96 -3.21 -3.31
CA LEU A 127 12.65 -1.92 -3.21
C LEU A 127 13.01 -1.60 -1.76
N ALA A 128 12.08 -1.80 -0.82
CA ALA A 128 12.33 -1.61 0.60
C ALA A 128 13.42 -2.56 1.14
N ALA A 129 13.38 -3.83 0.74
CA ALA A 129 14.40 -4.81 1.09
C ALA A 129 15.79 -4.46 0.51
N ALA A 130 15.84 -4.01 -0.74
CA ALA A 130 17.07 -3.58 -1.40
C ALA A 130 17.67 -2.30 -0.78
N LEU A 131 16.82 -1.32 -0.45
CA LEU A 131 17.27 -0.12 0.28
C LEU A 131 17.85 -0.50 1.64
N ARG A 132 17.21 -1.42 2.35
CA ARG A 132 17.67 -1.86 3.67
C ARG A 132 18.98 -2.65 3.60
N SER A 133 19.17 -3.51 2.60
CA SER A 133 20.41 -4.26 2.42
C SER A 133 21.59 -3.35 2.09
N ARG A 134 21.38 -2.29 1.29
CA ARG A 134 22.40 -1.27 0.98
C ARG A 134 22.78 -0.38 2.17
N VAL A 135 21.85 -0.10 3.07
CA VAL A 135 22.15 0.65 4.31
C VAL A 135 22.95 -0.21 5.29
N GLY A 136 22.66 -1.52 5.37
CA GLY A 136 23.38 -2.44 6.25
C GLY A 136 24.85 -2.66 5.88
N THR A 137 25.21 -2.58 4.59
CA THR A 137 26.61 -2.73 4.14
C THR A 137 27.48 -1.50 4.42
N ARG A 138 26.89 -0.30 4.56
CA ARG A 138 27.64 0.92 4.90
C ARG A 138 28.02 1.04 6.38
N GLY A 139 27.35 0.31 7.28
CA GLY A 139 27.57 0.40 8.73
C GLY A 139 28.64 -0.53 9.31
N ASN A 140 29.24 -1.42 8.51
CA ASN A 140 30.19 -2.44 9.00
C ASN A 140 31.66 -2.16 8.61
N GLY A 141 31.96 -0.94 8.12
CA GLY A 141 33.29 -0.55 7.64
C GLY A 141 34.21 0.06 8.70
N GLU A 142 33.73 0.35 9.92
CA GLU A 142 34.51 1.08 10.94
C GLU A 142 34.50 0.39 12.30
N ARG A 143 35.01 -0.84 12.36
CA ARG A 143 35.62 -1.33 13.61
C ARG A 143 37.06 -1.70 13.31
N PRO A 144 38.04 -0.83 13.61
CA PRO A 144 39.42 -1.28 13.62
C PRO A 144 39.52 -2.43 14.61
N ALA A 145 39.81 -3.62 14.09
CA ALA A 145 40.18 -4.77 14.89
C ALA A 145 41.50 -4.43 15.56
N PHE A 146 41.44 -3.87 16.78
CA PHE A 146 42.59 -3.75 17.65
C PHE A 146 42.94 -5.16 18.13
N ARG A 147 43.67 -5.86 17.29
CA ARG A 147 44.33 -7.12 17.60
C ARG A 147 45.46 -6.78 18.58
N PHE A 148 45.18 -6.85 19.87
CA PHE A 148 46.24 -6.95 20.87
C PHE A 148 46.92 -8.30 20.69
N SER A 149 48.06 -8.29 20.01
CA SER A 149 49.08 -9.32 20.19
C SER A 149 49.80 -9.01 21.50
N GLU A 150 49.39 -9.65 22.59
CA GLU A 150 50.28 -9.76 23.74
C GLU A 150 50.97 -11.12 23.67
N HIS A 151 52.27 -11.00 23.44
CA HIS A 151 53.25 -12.04 23.47
C HIS A 151 53.29 -12.70 24.85
N SER A 152 53.30 -14.02 24.83
CA SER A 152 53.84 -14.86 25.89
C SER A 152 55.33 -14.54 26.12
N VAL A 153 55.68 -14.06 27.32
CA VAL A 153 56.84 -14.52 28.12
C VAL A 153 56.49 -14.35 29.59
#